data_AF-A0A974NP48-F1
#
_entry.id   AF-A0A974NP48-F1
#
_cell.length_a   1.000
_cell.length_b   1.000
_cell.length_c   1.000
_cell.angle_alpha   90.00
_cell.angle_beta   90.00
_cell.angle_gamma   90.00
#
_symmetry.space_group_name_H-M   'P 1'
#
loop_
_entity.id
_entity.type
_entity.pdbx_description
1 polymer ?
#
loop_
_entity_poly.entity_id
_entity_poly.type
_entity_poly.pdbx_seq_one_letter_code
_entity_poly.pdbx_strand_id
1 'polypeptide(L)'
;MLKKLIILPFIMLMMTACGNEDTEALQKQNPEPKVDDVENDNGQTDESDTETKEPVKPNTNAASGSKAGKVNFQSIIPSEWGIKLPTDFPVNKGKYLTAIAGTKKNLATFKFYATDKPLDLNDPNIKNSGELVGQLVITNHPTVKSASEEIDQTVFSEGEAVDLGYGITGYQDAGAGSLFTSWNEGRWSIMARSTTEKSEESLKTAKETVKFLETHMLPIPKQYGQLHIDAKQKGSLAKWQKQKNVYTLTDFGDNTLKWLVTFE
;
A
#
# COMPACT_ATOMS: atom_id res chain seq x y z
N MET A 1 -26.87 -8.95 -50.69
CA MET A 1 -26.76 -9.89 -49.55
C MET A 1 -27.29 -9.21 -48.31
N LEU A 2 -28.37 -9.74 -47.76
CA LEU A 2 -29.20 -9.15 -46.71
C LEU A 2 -28.61 -9.51 -45.34
N LYS A 3 -28.04 -8.54 -44.60
CA LYS A 3 -27.61 -8.76 -43.21
C LYS A 3 -28.81 -8.58 -42.28
N LYS A 4 -29.27 -9.71 -41.75
CA LYS A 4 -30.35 -9.81 -40.76
C LYS A 4 -29.95 -9.10 -39.46
N LEU A 5 -30.82 -8.19 -39.03
CA LEU A 5 -30.86 -7.58 -37.71
C LEU A 5 -31.42 -8.63 -36.73
N ILE A 6 -30.62 -9.06 -35.75
CA ILE A 6 -31.08 -9.90 -34.64
C ILE A 6 -31.19 -9.00 -33.41
N ILE A 7 -32.43 -8.67 -33.06
CA ILE A 7 -32.83 -8.08 -31.78
C ILE A 7 -33.14 -9.27 -30.86
N LEU A 8 -32.46 -9.35 -29.71
CA LEU A 8 -32.81 -10.30 -28.64
C LEU A 8 -33.16 -9.52 -27.36
N PRO A 9 -34.16 -9.99 -26.58
CA PRO A 9 -34.98 -9.14 -25.73
C PRO A 9 -34.42 -8.92 -24.32
N PHE A 10 -34.73 -7.72 -23.83
CA PHE A 10 -34.61 -7.25 -22.45
C PHE A 10 -35.51 -8.09 -21.53
N ILE A 11 -34.92 -8.87 -20.61
CA ILE A 11 -35.66 -9.56 -19.54
C ILE A 11 -35.66 -8.64 -18.32
N MET A 12 -36.84 -8.10 -18.03
CA MET A 12 -37.15 -7.27 -16.89
C MET A 12 -37.45 -8.17 -15.67
N LEU A 13 -36.63 -8.12 -14.62
CA LEU A 13 -36.97 -8.71 -13.32
C LEU A 13 -37.91 -7.75 -12.57
N MET A 14 -39.14 -8.19 -12.35
CA MET A 14 -40.12 -7.53 -11.48
C MET A 14 -39.73 -7.76 -10.02
N MET A 15 -39.73 -6.68 -9.24
CA MET A 15 -39.65 -6.71 -7.78
C MET A 15 -41.00 -7.17 -7.21
N THR A 16 -40.98 -8.22 -6.39
CA THR A 16 -42.10 -8.57 -5.51
C THR A 16 -41.90 -7.93 -4.15
N ALA A 17 -42.75 -6.95 -3.87
CA ALA A 17 -43.00 -6.39 -2.56
C ALA A 17 -44.09 -7.19 -1.84
N CYS A 18 -43.82 -7.61 -0.60
CA CYS A 18 -44.77 -7.79 0.50
C CYS A 18 -44.10 -7.08 1.68
N GLY A 19 -44.70 -6.18 2.45
CA GLY A 19 -46.09 -6.07 2.88
C GLY A 19 -46.08 -6.11 4.41
N ASN A 20 -46.34 -4.95 5.03
CA ASN A 20 -46.55 -4.59 6.44
C ASN A 20 -47.27 -5.66 7.30
N GLU A 21 -47.05 -5.80 8.62
CA GLU A 21 -47.45 -4.97 9.79
C GLU A 21 -46.97 -5.81 11.03
N ASP A 22 -46.56 -5.35 12.22
CA ASP A 22 -47.15 -4.41 13.18
C ASP A 22 -46.11 -3.97 14.23
N THR A 23 -46.37 -2.80 14.80
CA THR A 23 -45.67 -2.20 15.94
C THR A 23 -46.39 -2.59 17.23
N GLU A 24 -45.69 -3.21 18.19
CA GLU A 24 -46.10 -3.14 19.61
C GLU A 24 -44.91 -2.69 20.46
N ALA A 25 -45.08 -1.49 21.03
CA ALA A 25 -44.28 -0.95 22.10
C ALA A 25 -44.78 -1.51 23.44
N LEU A 26 -43.87 -2.01 24.28
CA LEU A 26 -44.08 -2.08 25.73
C LEU A 26 -42.76 -1.83 26.46
N GLN A 27 -42.77 -0.75 27.24
CA GLN A 27 -41.78 -0.33 28.22
C GLN A 27 -41.47 -1.44 29.24
N LYS A 28 -40.22 -1.47 29.77
CA LYS A 28 -39.92 -1.03 31.15
C LYS A 28 -38.46 -1.30 31.58
N GLN A 29 -37.88 -0.25 32.16
CA GLN A 29 -37.00 -0.21 33.34
C GLN A 29 -35.51 -0.59 33.23
N ASN A 30 -34.68 0.46 33.29
CA ASN A 30 -33.35 0.48 33.93
C ASN A 30 -33.50 0.28 35.46
N PRO A 31 -32.48 -0.18 36.20
CA PRO A 31 -31.47 0.76 36.69
C PRO A 31 -30.02 0.21 36.74
N GLU A 32 -29.08 1.06 36.37
CA GLU A 32 -27.70 1.12 36.90
C GLU A 32 -27.73 1.52 38.38
N PRO A 33 -26.76 1.10 39.22
CA PRO A 33 -25.58 1.95 39.48
C PRO A 33 -24.31 1.11 39.78
N LYS A 34 -23.07 1.60 39.89
CA LYS A 34 -22.60 2.68 40.77
C LYS A 34 -21.10 2.97 40.52
N VAL A 35 -20.77 4.25 40.35
CA VAL A 35 -19.44 4.84 40.52
C VAL A 35 -19.29 5.26 41.98
N ASP A 36 -18.12 5.07 42.58
CA ASP A 36 -17.67 5.80 43.77
C ASP A 36 -16.19 6.16 43.58
N ASP A 37 -15.90 7.46 43.57
CA ASP A 37 -14.59 8.10 43.68
C ASP A 37 -13.96 7.86 45.06
N VAL A 38 -12.62 7.75 45.15
CA VAL A 38 -11.83 8.40 46.21
C VAL A 38 -10.40 8.67 45.70
N GLU A 39 -10.10 9.95 45.61
CA GLU A 39 -8.78 10.59 45.55
C GLU A 39 -8.05 10.49 46.90
N ASN A 40 -6.73 10.29 46.91
CA ASN A 40 -5.90 10.80 48.01
C ASN A 40 -4.49 11.16 47.52
N ASP A 41 -4.26 12.46 47.51
CA ASP A 41 -2.99 13.17 47.43
C ASP A 41 -2.21 13.03 48.75
N ASN A 42 -0.88 12.90 48.67
CA ASN A 42 0.02 13.62 49.57
C ASN A 42 1.46 13.62 49.02
N GLY A 43 2.09 14.80 49.00
CA GLY A 43 3.48 15.08 48.61
C GLY A 43 4.54 14.39 49.48
N GLN A 44 5.85 14.61 49.32
CA GLN A 44 6.56 15.80 48.86
C GLN A 44 8.08 15.47 48.81
N THR A 45 8.86 16.13 47.92
CA THR A 45 10.31 16.55 48.04
C THR A 45 11.41 15.47 48.25
N ASP A 46 12.64 15.53 47.73
CA ASP A 46 13.49 16.62 47.21
C ASP A 46 14.71 16.05 46.43
N GLU A 47 15.34 16.93 45.63
CA GLU A 47 16.77 17.02 45.23
C GLU A 47 17.43 15.86 44.43
N SER A 48 17.77 16.09 43.16
CA SER A 48 19.04 16.66 42.65
C SER A 48 20.23 15.71 42.78
N ASP A 49 20.61 15.06 41.67
CA ASP A 49 22.02 15.09 41.28
C ASP A 49 22.24 14.92 39.78
N THR A 50 23.20 15.69 39.30
CA THR A 50 23.57 15.83 37.89
C THR A 50 24.75 14.90 37.63
N GLU A 51 24.62 13.93 36.72
CA GLU A 51 25.83 13.34 36.13
C GLU A 51 25.66 13.05 34.63
N THR A 52 26.48 13.78 33.88
CA THR A 52 26.60 13.84 32.44
C THR A 52 27.17 12.54 31.88
N LYS A 53 26.40 11.81 31.04
CA LYS A 53 26.96 10.87 30.03
C LYS A 53 26.07 10.80 28.77
N GLU A 54 26.41 11.59 27.76
CA GLU A 54 26.14 11.25 26.36
C GLU A 54 27.36 10.49 25.77
N PRO A 55 27.26 9.76 24.64
CA PRO A 55 26.09 9.10 24.06
C PRO A 55 26.37 7.60 23.75
N VAL A 56 25.41 6.72 24.04
CA VAL A 56 25.45 5.34 23.52
C VAL A 56 24.98 5.35 22.08
N LYS A 57 25.92 5.19 21.14
CA LYS A 57 25.64 4.95 19.72
C LYS A 57 24.77 3.69 19.56
N PRO A 58 23.62 3.75 18.87
CA PRO A 58 22.97 2.54 18.37
C PRO A 58 23.84 1.96 17.25
N ASN A 59 24.37 0.77 17.51
CA ASN A 59 25.19 0.01 16.61
C ASN A 59 24.29 -0.67 15.56
N THR A 60 23.84 0.07 14.55
CA THR A 60 23.11 -0.52 13.41
C THR A 60 24.11 -0.95 12.34
N ASN A 61 24.84 -2.04 12.63
CA ASN A 61 25.55 -2.79 11.60
C ASN A 61 24.54 -3.54 10.74
N ALA A 62 24.04 -2.88 9.70
CA ALA A 62 23.41 -3.50 8.55
C ALA A 62 23.89 -2.85 7.24
N ALA A 63 25.21 -2.67 7.13
CA ALA A 63 25.88 -2.52 5.83
C ALA A 63 26.78 -3.76 5.66
N SER A 64 26.22 -4.85 5.17
CA SER A 64 27.04 -5.98 4.70
C SER A 64 27.27 -5.80 3.21
N GLY A 65 28.40 -5.17 2.90
CA GLY A 65 28.92 -5.08 1.54
C GLY A 65 29.28 -6.47 1.02
N SER A 66 28.69 -6.83 -0.12
CA SER A 66 29.13 -7.95 -0.94
C SER A 66 29.74 -7.36 -2.21
N LYS A 67 31.07 -7.46 -2.39
CA LYS A 67 31.74 -7.21 -3.66
C LYS A 67 31.46 -8.36 -4.63
N ALA A 68 30.24 -8.37 -5.17
CA ALA A 68 29.86 -8.97 -6.44
C ALA A 68 29.00 -7.90 -7.13
N GLY A 69 29.26 -7.59 -8.41
CA GLY A 69 28.73 -6.41 -9.09
C GLY A 69 27.26 -6.14 -8.78
N LYS A 70 26.98 -5.02 -8.12
CA LYS A 70 25.63 -4.57 -7.84
C LYS A 70 24.90 -4.43 -9.18
N VAL A 71 23.87 -5.24 -9.41
CA VAL A 71 23.10 -5.23 -10.66
C VAL A 71 22.62 -3.79 -10.93
N ASN A 72 22.97 -3.25 -12.08
CA ASN A 72 22.63 -1.87 -12.43
C ASN A 72 21.25 -1.81 -13.12
N PHE A 73 20.18 -1.80 -12.33
CA PHE A 73 18.81 -1.71 -12.88
C PHE A 73 18.56 -0.43 -13.71
N GLN A 74 19.28 0.65 -13.40
CA GLN A 74 19.16 1.92 -14.10
C GLN A 74 19.49 1.80 -15.60
N SER A 75 20.35 0.86 -15.99
CA SER A 75 20.80 0.71 -17.39
C SER A 75 19.67 0.31 -18.36
N ILE A 76 18.54 -0.17 -17.85
CA ILE A 76 17.37 -0.51 -18.66
C ILE A 76 16.57 0.73 -19.05
N ILE A 77 16.58 1.77 -18.20
CA ILE A 77 15.72 2.93 -18.38
C ILE A 77 16.38 3.90 -19.37
N PRO A 78 15.66 4.36 -20.40
CA PRO A 78 16.17 5.39 -21.30
C PRO A 78 16.52 6.69 -20.54
N SER A 79 17.73 7.19 -20.77
CA SER A 79 18.27 8.34 -20.04
C SER A 79 17.41 9.61 -20.19
N GLU A 80 16.74 9.77 -21.33
CA GLU A 80 15.88 10.91 -21.65
C GLU A 80 14.58 10.94 -20.83
N TRP A 81 14.26 9.88 -20.09
CA TRP A 81 13.12 9.89 -19.17
C TRP A 81 13.43 10.62 -17.87
N GLY A 82 14.71 10.91 -17.60
CA GLY A 82 15.15 11.66 -16.41
C GLY A 82 14.85 10.93 -15.10
N ILE A 83 14.77 9.60 -15.14
CA ILE A 83 14.45 8.76 -13.98
C ILE A 83 15.72 8.33 -13.27
N LYS A 84 15.68 8.35 -11.95
CA LYS A 84 16.67 7.70 -11.08
C LYS A 84 15.95 6.62 -10.28
N LEU A 85 16.39 5.39 -10.38
CA LEU A 85 15.94 4.30 -9.52
C LEU A 85 16.68 4.31 -8.18
N PRO A 86 16.03 3.82 -7.12
CA PRO A 86 16.72 3.42 -5.89
C PRO A 86 17.84 2.43 -6.18
N THR A 87 18.85 2.44 -5.34
CA THR A 87 19.96 1.48 -5.46
C THR A 87 19.94 0.43 -4.34
N ASP A 88 19.12 0.61 -3.33
CA ASP A 88 19.10 -0.13 -2.07
C ASP A 88 17.78 -0.89 -1.89
N PHE A 89 17.23 -1.41 -2.99
CA PHE A 89 16.03 -2.25 -2.95
C PHE A 89 16.18 -3.39 -1.93
N PRO A 90 15.18 -3.61 -1.05
CA PRO A 90 15.30 -4.57 0.02
C PRO A 90 15.23 -5.99 -0.53
N VAL A 91 16.12 -6.84 -0.02
CA VAL A 91 16.19 -8.27 -0.35
C VAL A 91 16.55 -9.06 0.92
N ASN A 92 16.03 -10.28 1.03
CA ASN A 92 16.26 -11.14 2.19
C ASN A 92 17.77 -11.38 2.42
N LYS A 93 18.18 -11.45 3.69
CA LYS A 93 19.58 -11.67 4.07
C LYS A 93 20.12 -12.94 3.42
N GLY A 94 21.31 -12.84 2.83
CA GLY A 94 21.98 -13.95 2.15
C GLY A 94 21.46 -14.23 0.73
N LYS A 95 20.45 -13.50 0.26
CA LYS A 95 19.99 -13.54 -1.13
C LYS A 95 20.54 -12.35 -1.92
N TYR A 96 20.52 -12.49 -3.23
CA TYR A 96 20.91 -11.47 -4.20
C TYR A 96 19.69 -11.06 -5.02
N LEU A 97 19.62 -9.79 -5.39
CA LEU A 97 18.54 -9.26 -6.21
C LEU A 97 18.99 -9.14 -7.67
N THR A 98 18.21 -9.69 -8.58
CA THR A 98 18.35 -9.49 -10.03
C THR A 98 16.96 -9.28 -10.66
N ALA A 99 16.90 -9.06 -11.97
CA ALA A 99 15.63 -8.93 -12.67
C ALA A 99 15.67 -9.47 -14.09
N ILE A 100 14.50 -9.88 -14.56
CA ILE A 100 14.20 -9.95 -15.99
C ILE A 100 13.59 -8.61 -16.36
N ALA A 101 14.31 -7.83 -17.16
CA ALA A 101 13.99 -6.45 -17.43
C ALA A 101 14.21 -6.07 -18.90
N GLY A 102 13.44 -5.09 -19.36
CA GLY A 102 13.55 -4.60 -20.72
C GLY A 102 12.76 -3.33 -20.93
N THR A 103 13.01 -2.72 -22.07
CA THR A 103 12.37 -1.46 -22.45
C THR A 103 11.78 -1.57 -23.85
N LYS A 104 10.59 -1.00 -24.00
CA LYS A 104 9.90 -0.75 -25.26
C LYS A 104 9.54 0.73 -25.31
N LYS A 105 9.27 1.27 -26.50
CA LYS A 105 8.93 2.68 -26.82
C LYS A 105 8.73 3.63 -25.61
N ASN A 106 7.69 3.39 -24.81
CA ASN A 106 7.32 4.21 -23.65
C ASN A 106 7.18 3.41 -22.34
N LEU A 107 7.70 2.18 -22.27
CA LEU A 107 7.55 1.26 -21.14
C LEU A 107 8.88 0.61 -20.76
N ALA A 108 9.29 0.73 -19.50
CA ALA A 108 10.34 -0.07 -18.90
C ALA A 108 9.72 -1.05 -17.90
N THR A 109 10.10 -2.32 -17.97
CA THR A 109 9.56 -3.35 -17.08
C THR A 109 10.67 -4.09 -16.37
N PHE A 110 10.46 -4.42 -15.10
CA PHE A 110 11.35 -5.22 -14.28
C PHE A 110 10.51 -6.27 -13.55
N LYS A 111 10.87 -7.54 -13.69
CA LYS A 111 10.42 -8.61 -12.82
C LYS A 111 11.58 -9.00 -11.93
N PHE A 112 11.51 -8.64 -10.66
CA PHE A 112 12.60 -8.84 -9.71
C PHE A 112 12.58 -10.23 -9.12
N TYR A 113 13.78 -10.81 -8.96
CA TYR A 113 13.96 -12.13 -8.39
C TYR A 113 15.02 -12.10 -7.30
N ALA A 114 14.78 -12.87 -6.23
CA ALA A 114 15.75 -13.17 -5.20
C ALA A 114 16.43 -14.51 -5.51
N THR A 115 17.75 -14.54 -5.52
CA THR A 115 18.56 -15.71 -5.87
C THR A 115 19.59 -16.03 -4.79
N ASP A 116 20.03 -17.28 -4.68
CA ASP A 116 21.07 -17.70 -3.71
C ASP A 116 22.49 -17.29 -4.12
N LYS A 117 22.68 -16.98 -5.39
CA LYS A 117 23.95 -16.54 -5.98
C LYS A 117 23.72 -15.28 -6.80
N PRO A 118 24.72 -14.39 -6.92
CA PRO A 118 24.60 -13.24 -7.81
C PRO A 118 24.40 -13.74 -9.25
N LEU A 119 23.39 -13.21 -9.91
CA LEU A 119 23.14 -13.41 -11.33
C LEU A 119 23.06 -12.04 -12.01
N ASP A 120 23.54 -11.97 -13.23
CA ASP A 120 23.42 -10.77 -14.04
C ASP A 120 21.97 -10.47 -14.40
N LEU A 121 21.71 -9.24 -14.83
CA LEU A 121 20.42 -8.84 -15.35
C LEU A 121 20.06 -9.68 -16.59
N ASN A 122 18.82 -10.15 -16.68
CA ASN A 122 18.36 -11.02 -17.77
C ASN A 122 19.10 -12.35 -17.92
N ASP A 123 19.82 -12.82 -16.91
CA ASP A 123 20.44 -14.15 -16.94
C ASP A 123 19.37 -15.24 -17.20
N PRO A 124 19.59 -16.17 -18.15
CA PRO A 124 18.61 -17.19 -18.50
C PRO A 124 18.26 -18.14 -17.35
N ASN A 125 19.11 -18.24 -16.32
CA ASN A 125 18.90 -19.11 -15.15
C ASN A 125 18.05 -18.46 -14.04
N ILE A 126 17.65 -17.20 -14.18
CA ILE A 126 16.84 -16.50 -13.17
C ILE A 126 15.56 -17.27 -12.85
N LYS A 127 14.83 -17.73 -13.88
CA LYS A 127 13.56 -18.45 -13.67
C LYS A 127 13.75 -19.85 -13.07
N ASN A 128 14.93 -20.42 -13.20
CA ASN A 128 15.22 -21.77 -12.71
C ASN A 128 15.66 -21.78 -11.24
N SER A 129 16.22 -20.67 -10.76
CA SER A 129 16.89 -20.60 -9.45
C SER A 129 16.43 -19.45 -8.56
N GLY A 130 15.63 -18.52 -9.10
CA GLY A 130 15.15 -17.34 -8.41
C GLY A 130 13.69 -17.42 -8.01
N GLU A 131 13.36 -16.81 -6.88
CA GLU A 131 12.00 -16.57 -6.42
C GLU A 131 11.53 -15.19 -6.89
N LEU A 132 10.34 -15.08 -7.49
CA LEU A 132 9.78 -13.79 -7.90
C LEU A 132 9.48 -12.95 -6.66
N VAL A 133 10.05 -11.75 -6.59
CA VAL A 133 9.88 -10.81 -5.47
C VAL A 133 8.83 -9.75 -5.77
N GLY A 134 8.64 -9.39 -7.04
CA GLY A 134 7.67 -8.38 -7.46
C GLY A 134 7.99 -7.78 -8.82
N GLN A 135 7.17 -6.83 -9.26
CA GLN A 135 7.27 -6.20 -10.57
C GLN A 135 7.23 -4.68 -10.48
N LEU A 136 8.14 -4.01 -11.17
CA LEU A 136 8.09 -2.57 -11.43
C LEU A 136 7.83 -2.34 -12.91
N VAL A 137 6.82 -1.53 -13.20
CA VAL A 137 6.55 -1.00 -14.52
C VAL A 137 6.63 0.51 -14.47
N ILE A 138 7.34 1.09 -15.44
CA ILE A 138 7.47 2.53 -15.61
C ILE A 138 6.97 2.90 -17.00
N THR A 139 5.93 3.72 -17.05
CA THR A 139 5.35 4.25 -18.28
C THR A 139 5.73 5.71 -18.46
N ASN A 140 6.35 6.06 -19.59
CA ASN A 140 6.58 7.44 -19.99
C ASN A 140 5.39 7.97 -20.80
N HIS A 141 4.89 9.14 -20.42
CA HIS A 141 3.79 9.79 -21.11
C HIS A 141 4.24 11.02 -21.88
N PRO A 142 3.46 11.47 -22.89
CA PRO A 142 3.72 12.73 -23.57
C PRO A 142 3.66 13.95 -22.62
N THR A 143 2.75 13.92 -21.64
CA THR A 143 2.51 15.04 -20.72
C THR A 143 2.33 14.57 -19.28
N VAL A 144 2.50 15.51 -18.33
CA VAL A 144 2.17 15.30 -16.91
C VAL A 144 0.68 14.98 -16.75
N LYS A 145 -0.21 15.68 -17.47
CA LYS A 145 -1.66 15.46 -17.37
C LYS A 145 -2.08 14.05 -17.80
N SER A 146 -1.54 13.57 -18.93
CA SER A 146 -1.83 12.20 -19.38
C SER A 146 -1.29 11.12 -18.45
N ALA A 147 -0.25 11.41 -17.67
CA ALA A 147 0.27 10.48 -16.66
C ALA A 147 -0.62 10.45 -15.41
N SER A 148 -1.16 11.60 -14.97
CA SER A 148 -2.09 11.65 -13.82
C SER A 148 -3.43 10.95 -14.08
N GLU A 149 -3.85 10.87 -15.35
CA GLU A 149 -5.10 10.19 -15.75
C GLU A 149 -5.04 8.67 -15.57
N GLU A 150 -3.86 8.07 -15.37
CA GLU A 150 -3.72 6.62 -15.08
C GLU A 150 -3.85 6.25 -13.59
N ILE A 151 -3.95 7.25 -12.73
CA ILE A 151 -3.89 7.09 -11.28
C ILE A 151 -5.25 7.45 -10.70
N ASP A 152 -5.73 6.61 -9.79
CA ASP A 152 -6.94 6.89 -9.03
C ASP A 152 -6.77 8.17 -8.18
N GLN A 153 -7.75 9.05 -8.28
CA GLN A 153 -7.76 10.37 -7.64
C GLN A 153 -8.84 10.46 -6.57
N THR A 154 -9.35 9.32 -6.10
CA THR A 154 -10.45 9.26 -5.14
C THR A 154 -10.06 9.93 -3.82
N VAL A 155 -10.91 10.88 -3.41
CA VAL A 155 -10.93 11.48 -2.08
C VAL A 155 -12.02 10.78 -1.29
N PHE A 156 -11.63 9.99 -0.30
CA PHE A 156 -12.54 9.22 0.54
C PHE A 156 -13.14 10.11 1.63
N SER A 157 -14.46 10.09 1.71
CA SER A 157 -15.25 10.83 2.71
C SER A 157 -16.58 10.15 3.07
N GLU A 158 -16.84 8.99 2.47
CA GLU A 158 -18.10 8.26 2.55
C GLU A 158 -17.85 6.87 3.13
N GLY A 159 -18.85 6.32 3.84
CA GLY A 159 -18.76 5.02 4.53
C GLY A 159 -18.73 5.17 6.06
N GLU A 160 -18.51 4.07 6.76
CA GLU A 160 -18.40 4.08 8.22
C GLU A 160 -17.03 4.64 8.64
N ALA A 161 -17.03 5.76 9.36
CA ALA A 161 -15.80 6.39 9.83
C ALA A 161 -15.15 5.56 10.95
N VAL A 162 -13.84 5.31 10.83
CA VAL A 162 -13.05 4.55 11.79
C VAL A 162 -11.75 5.26 12.12
N ASP A 163 -11.32 5.18 13.38
CA ASP A 163 -10.02 5.70 13.80
C ASP A 163 -8.90 4.74 13.39
N LEU A 164 -7.93 5.24 12.61
CA LEU A 164 -6.74 4.51 12.20
C LEU A 164 -5.54 4.77 13.12
N GLY A 165 -5.68 5.67 14.11
CA GLY A 165 -4.61 6.17 14.95
C GLY A 165 -3.93 7.41 14.36
N TYR A 166 -3.06 8.05 15.15
CA TYR A 166 -2.26 9.22 14.73
C TYR A 166 -3.09 10.40 14.19
N GLY A 167 -4.35 10.50 14.60
CA GLY A 167 -5.28 11.54 14.13
C GLY A 167 -5.80 11.31 12.71
N ILE A 168 -5.64 10.11 12.16
CA ILE A 168 -6.11 9.74 10.83
C ILE A 168 -7.44 9.00 10.93
N THR A 169 -8.44 9.54 10.23
CA THR A 169 -9.74 8.87 10.04
C THR A 169 -9.75 8.14 8.70
N GLY A 170 -10.15 6.88 8.73
CA GLY A 170 -10.48 6.10 7.55
C GLY A 170 -11.98 5.87 7.42
N TYR A 171 -12.38 5.33 6.28
CA TYR A 171 -13.77 5.03 5.96
C TYR A 171 -13.90 3.58 5.51
N GLN A 172 -14.86 2.85 6.07
CA GLN A 172 -15.14 1.47 5.73
C GLN A 172 -16.35 1.36 4.82
N ASP A 173 -16.20 0.58 3.75
CA ASP A 173 -17.28 0.24 2.84
C ASP A 173 -17.11 -1.22 2.36
N ALA A 174 -18.24 -1.92 2.23
CA ALA A 174 -18.30 -3.33 1.85
C ALA A 174 -19.03 -3.51 0.51
N GLY A 175 -18.45 -4.29 -0.39
CA GLY A 175 -19.03 -4.55 -1.69
C GLY A 175 -18.47 -5.80 -2.35
N ALA A 176 -19.34 -6.56 -3.03
CA ALA A 176 -18.96 -7.75 -3.82
C ALA A 176 -18.06 -8.76 -3.06
N GLY A 177 -18.33 -8.98 -1.77
CA GLY A 177 -17.57 -9.91 -0.91
C GLY A 177 -16.20 -9.38 -0.43
N SER A 178 -15.89 -8.11 -0.69
CA SER A 178 -14.72 -7.42 -0.14
C SER A 178 -15.14 -6.36 0.87
N LEU A 179 -14.29 -6.13 1.87
CA LEU A 179 -14.36 -4.97 2.75
C LEU A 179 -13.13 -4.10 2.49
N PHE A 180 -13.35 -2.80 2.36
CA PHE A 180 -12.31 -1.80 2.20
C PHE A 180 -12.27 -0.88 3.41
N THR A 181 -11.07 -0.54 3.86
CA THR A 181 -10.81 0.57 4.78
C THR A 181 -9.92 1.54 4.03
N SER A 182 -10.43 2.72 3.69
CA SER A 182 -9.77 3.68 2.82
C SER A 182 -9.58 5.02 3.49
N TRP A 183 -8.51 5.72 3.10
CA TRP A 183 -8.19 7.05 3.60
C TRP A 183 -7.31 7.79 2.59
N ASN A 184 -7.16 9.09 2.79
CA ASN A 184 -6.20 9.88 2.05
C ASN A 184 -5.07 10.34 2.97
N GLU A 185 -3.85 10.32 2.45
CA GLU A 185 -2.67 10.83 3.16
C GLU A 185 -1.80 11.63 2.18
N GLY A 186 -1.73 12.94 2.38
CA GLY A 186 -1.09 13.86 1.43
C GLY A 186 -1.70 13.77 0.03
N ARG A 187 -0.93 13.27 -0.94
CA ARG A 187 -1.36 13.08 -2.34
C ARG A 187 -1.76 11.64 -2.67
N TRP A 188 -1.86 10.79 -1.65
CA TRP A 188 -2.16 9.37 -1.80
C TRP A 188 -3.62 9.07 -1.50
N SER A 189 -4.22 8.28 -2.38
CA SER A 189 -5.46 7.54 -2.16
C SER A 189 -5.07 6.13 -1.71
N ILE A 190 -5.39 5.77 -0.47
CA ILE A 190 -4.93 4.52 0.14
C ILE A 190 -6.15 3.66 0.51
N MET A 191 -6.08 2.36 0.21
CA MET A 191 -7.08 1.39 0.64
C MET A 191 -6.45 0.09 1.11
N ALA A 192 -6.97 -0.43 2.21
CA ALA A 192 -6.71 -1.77 2.69
C ALA A 192 -7.92 -2.67 2.40
N ARG A 193 -7.71 -3.81 1.75
CA ARG A 193 -8.79 -4.74 1.37
C ARG A 193 -8.71 -6.04 2.15
N SER A 194 -9.83 -6.52 2.66
CA SER A 194 -10.01 -7.91 3.08
C SER A 194 -11.27 -8.51 2.46
N THR A 195 -11.52 -9.79 2.73
CA THR A 195 -12.83 -10.40 2.42
C THR A 195 -13.84 -10.03 3.50
N THR A 196 -15.13 -9.95 3.16
CA THR A 196 -16.18 -9.67 4.16
C THR A 196 -16.24 -10.70 5.30
N GLU A 197 -15.83 -11.95 5.06
CA GLU A 197 -15.69 -13.00 6.09
C GLU A 197 -14.57 -12.75 7.11
N LYS A 198 -13.64 -11.84 6.79
CA LYS A 198 -12.45 -11.47 7.56
C LYS A 198 -12.35 -9.95 7.63
N SER A 199 -13.47 -9.30 7.95
CA SER A 199 -13.64 -7.85 7.94
C SER A 199 -12.61 -7.13 8.81
N GLU A 200 -12.26 -7.72 9.94
CA GLU A 200 -11.27 -7.20 10.87
C GLU A 200 -9.87 -7.04 10.26
N GLU A 201 -9.53 -7.85 9.26
CA GLU A 201 -8.20 -7.82 8.64
C GLU A 201 -7.98 -6.54 7.81
N SER A 202 -9.02 -5.93 7.23
CA SER A 202 -8.92 -4.68 6.48
C SER A 202 -8.54 -3.52 7.41
N LEU A 203 -9.25 -3.37 8.53
CA LEU A 203 -8.96 -2.34 9.52
C LEU A 203 -7.57 -2.53 10.15
N LYS A 204 -7.21 -3.77 10.49
CA LYS A 204 -5.88 -4.10 11.01
C LYS A 204 -4.77 -3.70 10.03
N THR A 205 -4.94 -4.05 8.75
CA THR A 205 -3.97 -3.71 7.69
C THR A 205 -3.85 -2.19 7.50
N ALA A 206 -4.97 -1.45 7.56
CA ALA A 206 -4.97 0.01 7.49
C ALA A 206 -4.17 0.63 8.66
N LYS A 207 -4.44 0.20 9.90
CA LYS A 207 -3.72 0.67 11.09
C LYS A 207 -2.22 0.34 11.05
N GLU A 208 -1.86 -0.85 10.60
CA GLU A 208 -0.46 -1.26 10.42
C GLU A 208 0.25 -0.42 9.35
N THR A 209 -0.48 -0.08 8.27
CA THR A 209 0.03 0.79 7.20
C THR A 209 0.26 2.21 7.71
N VAL A 210 -0.73 2.83 8.36
CA VAL A 210 -0.60 4.17 8.96
C VAL A 210 0.60 4.19 9.91
N LYS A 211 0.68 3.23 10.85
CA LYS A 211 1.80 3.13 11.79
C LYS A 211 3.17 3.01 11.08
N PHE A 212 3.25 2.30 9.96
CA PHE A 212 4.48 2.19 9.19
C PHE A 212 4.90 3.55 8.59
N LEU A 213 3.92 4.31 8.07
CA LEU A 213 4.13 5.59 7.40
C LEU A 213 4.51 6.74 8.36
N GLU A 214 4.18 6.63 9.65
CA GLU A 214 4.67 7.57 10.67
C GLU A 214 6.21 7.66 10.75
N THR A 215 6.91 6.60 10.30
CA THR A 215 8.38 6.54 10.32
C THR A 215 9.00 6.42 8.92
N HIS A 216 8.19 6.32 7.87
CA HIS A 216 8.64 6.15 6.49
C HIS A 216 7.83 7.02 5.54
N MET A 217 8.52 7.77 4.67
CA MET A 217 7.85 8.63 3.71
C MET A 217 7.56 7.88 2.40
N LEU A 218 6.32 7.96 1.94
CA LEU A 218 5.97 7.57 0.58
C LEU A 218 6.67 8.50 -0.43
N PRO A 219 6.96 8.02 -1.66
CA PRO A 219 7.44 8.90 -2.73
C PRO A 219 6.45 10.03 -2.93
N ILE A 220 6.94 11.27 -3.08
CA ILE A 220 6.09 12.44 -3.26
C ILE A 220 5.58 12.46 -4.71
N PRO A 221 4.30 12.15 -4.97
CA PRO A 221 3.80 12.12 -6.33
C PRO A 221 3.70 13.54 -6.87
N LYS A 222 3.83 13.73 -8.19
CA LYS A 222 3.68 15.04 -8.81
C LYS A 222 2.26 15.58 -8.61
N GLN A 223 1.25 14.74 -8.81
CA GLN A 223 -0.15 15.08 -8.53
C GLN A 223 -0.82 14.02 -7.67
N TYR A 224 -0.81 12.75 -8.09
CA TYR A 224 -1.55 11.68 -7.42
C TYR A 224 -0.71 10.43 -7.22
N GLY A 225 -0.97 9.73 -6.12
CA GLY A 225 -0.53 8.37 -5.84
C GLY A 225 -1.72 7.51 -5.40
N GLN A 226 -1.65 6.23 -5.70
CA GLN A 226 -2.62 5.23 -5.28
C GLN A 226 -1.88 4.05 -4.65
N LEU A 227 -2.36 3.62 -3.49
CA LEU A 227 -1.85 2.46 -2.78
C LEU A 227 -3.00 1.54 -2.38
N HIS A 228 -2.99 0.33 -2.92
CA HIS A 228 -3.90 -0.74 -2.52
C HIS A 228 -3.07 -1.81 -1.82
N ILE A 229 -3.45 -2.13 -0.58
CA ILE A 229 -2.83 -3.18 0.22
C ILE A 229 -3.88 -4.25 0.49
N ASP A 230 -3.66 -5.46 -0.01
CA ASP A 230 -4.52 -6.59 0.30
C ASP A 230 -4.11 -7.16 1.67
N ALA A 231 -5.05 -7.52 2.54
CA ALA A 231 -4.74 -8.08 3.85
C ALA A 231 -4.03 -9.44 3.77
N LYS A 232 -4.31 -10.23 2.73
CA LYS A 232 -3.53 -11.44 2.40
C LYS A 232 -2.31 -11.13 1.54
N GLN A 233 -2.10 -9.85 1.24
CA GLN A 233 -0.98 -9.27 0.51
C GLN A 233 -0.82 -9.81 -0.92
N LYS A 234 -1.83 -10.52 -1.42
CA LYS A 234 -1.93 -10.95 -2.81
C LYS A 234 -2.68 -9.88 -3.59
N GLY A 235 -1.97 -9.18 -4.47
CA GLY A 235 -2.56 -8.12 -5.29
C GLY A 235 -2.35 -6.70 -4.75
N SER A 236 -1.46 -6.52 -3.78
CA SER A 236 -1.02 -5.17 -3.39
C SER A 236 -0.38 -4.44 -4.57
N LEU A 237 -0.73 -3.16 -4.72
CA LEU A 237 -0.42 -2.30 -5.85
C LEU A 237 -0.05 -0.92 -5.32
N ALA A 238 1.07 -0.37 -5.79
CA ALA A 238 1.35 1.06 -5.64
C ALA A 238 1.53 1.68 -7.01
N LYS A 239 0.82 2.77 -7.29
CA LYS A 239 0.97 3.53 -8.52
C LYS A 239 1.13 5.01 -8.22
N TRP A 240 2.19 5.64 -8.72
CA TRP A 240 2.40 7.07 -8.51
C TRP A 240 3.10 7.73 -9.69
N GLN A 241 2.94 9.04 -9.78
CA GLN A 241 3.51 9.84 -10.84
C GLN A 241 4.75 10.61 -10.38
N LYS A 242 5.82 10.59 -11.18
CA LYS A 242 6.92 11.56 -11.10
C LYS A 242 7.10 12.24 -12.46
N GLN A 243 6.76 13.52 -12.55
CA GLN A 243 6.68 14.26 -13.81
C GLN A 243 5.76 13.55 -14.83
N LYS A 244 6.25 13.23 -16.03
CA LYS A 244 5.49 12.50 -17.06
C LYS A 244 5.62 10.98 -16.95
N ASN A 245 6.24 10.46 -15.89
CA ASN A 245 6.44 9.03 -15.68
C ASN A 245 5.46 8.49 -14.64
N VAL A 246 4.82 7.38 -14.92
CA VAL A 246 3.99 6.62 -13.97
C VAL A 246 4.75 5.37 -13.57
N TYR A 247 4.91 5.16 -12.27
CA TYR A 247 5.51 3.99 -11.66
C TYR A 247 4.39 3.11 -11.15
N THR A 248 4.48 1.81 -11.40
CA THR A 248 3.54 0.81 -10.92
C THR A 248 4.31 -0.34 -10.29
N LEU A 249 4.17 -0.54 -8.99
CA LEU A 249 4.69 -1.69 -8.24
C LEU A 249 3.55 -2.68 -8.02
N THR A 250 3.76 -3.95 -8.38
CA THR A 250 2.84 -5.05 -8.10
C THR A 250 3.58 -6.28 -7.58
N ASP A 251 2.84 -7.19 -6.96
CA ASP A 251 3.33 -8.53 -6.58
C ASP A 251 4.47 -8.54 -5.56
N PHE A 252 4.66 -7.45 -4.81
CA PHE A 252 5.67 -7.38 -3.74
C PHE A 252 5.21 -7.95 -2.40
N GLY A 253 3.93 -8.30 -2.28
CA GLY A 253 3.34 -8.81 -1.04
C GLY A 253 3.61 -7.90 0.15
N ASP A 254 4.01 -8.50 1.27
CA ASP A 254 4.38 -7.83 2.52
C ASP A 254 5.51 -6.80 2.34
N ASN A 255 6.31 -6.93 1.28
CA ASN A 255 7.41 -6.01 0.99
C ASN A 255 6.98 -4.80 0.17
N THR A 256 5.72 -4.69 -0.25
CA THR A 256 5.23 -3.57 -1.08
C THR A 256 5.58 -2.22 -0.48
N LEU A 257 5.27 -2.01 0.80
CA LEU A 257 5.59 -0.77 1.51
C LEU A 257 7.10 -0.52 1.60
N LYS A 258 7.87 -1.54 1.99
CA LYS A 258 9.34 -1.45 2.13
C LYS A 258 10.01 -1.10 0.80
N TRP A 259 9.51 -1.64 -0.31
CA TRP A 259 9.99 -1.30 -1.65
C TRP A 259 9.57 0.11 -2.05
N LEU A 260 8.31 0.46 -1.84
CA LEU A 260 7.75 1.75 -2.22
C LEU A 260 8.51 2.93 -1.58
N VAL A 261 8.86 2.83 -0.30
CA VAL A 261 9.57 3.90 0.43
C VAL A 261 11.05 4.04 0.08
N THR A 262 11.61 3.15 -0.75
CA THR A 262 12.97 3.36 -1.29
C THR A 262 13.01 4.42 -2.40
N PHE A 263 11.85 4.75 -2.97
CA PHE A 263 11.75 5.75 -4.02
C PHE A 263 11.70 7.16 -3.44
N GLU A 264 12.81 7.90 -3.57
CA GLU A 264 12.91 9.35 -3.33
C GLU A 264 12.54 10.17 -4.58
#